data_AF-A0A366JR13-F1
#
_entry.id   AF-A0A366JR13-F1
#
_cell.length_a   1.000
_cell.length_b   1.000
_cell.length_c   1.000
_cell.angle_alpha   90.00
_cell.angle_beta   90.00
_cell.angle_gamma   90.00
#
_symmetry.space_group_name_H-M   'P 1'
#
loop_
_entity.id
_entity.type
_entity.pdbx_description
1 polymer ?
#
loop_
_entity_poly.entity_id
_entity_poly.type
_entity_poly.pdbx_seq_one_letter_code
_entity_poly.pdbx_strand_id
1 'polypeptide(L)' 'MSKYISMFFLFAIVSVLLFFIFGSIFMGGGNPAEEAIYTFGTIIILLLSFLISQLYYLIDLVKKNR' A
#
# COMPACT_ATOMS: atom_id res chain seq x y z
N MET A 1 -16.13 -2.50 11.94
CA MET A 1 -15.77 -3.70 11.14
C MET A 1 -15.92 -3.45 9.64
N SER A 2 -17.03 -3.80 8.98
CA SER A 2 -17.10 -3.88 7.50
C SER A 2 -16.58 -2.65 6.73
N LYS A 3 -16.88 -1.41 7.16
CA LYS A 3 -16.35 -0.19 6.53
C LYS A 3 -14.82 -0.09 6.53
N TYR A 4 -14.13 -0.55 7.58
CA TYR A 4 -12.67 -0.51 7.66
C TYR A 4 -12.03 -1.58 6.79
N ILE A 5 -12.67 -2.74 6.66
CA ILE A 5 -12.31 -3.76 5.66
C ILE A 5 -12.46 -3.18 4.24
N SER A 6 -13.59 -2.53 3.94
CA SER A 6 -13.86 -1.94 2.62
C SER A 6 -12.88 -0.83 2.26
N MET A 7 -12.59 0.09 3.18
CA MET A 7 -11.58 1.14 3.00
C MET A 7 -10.18 0.56 2.80
N PHE A 8 -9.87 -0.56 3.44
CA PHE A 8 -8.59 -1.21 3.21
C PHE A 8 -8.48 -1.77 1.79
N PHE A 9 -9.40 -2.65 1.38
CA PHE A 9 -9.34 -3.23 0.04
C PHE A 9 -9.33 -2.18 -1.09
N LEU A 10 -9.91 -1.00 -0.87
CA LEU A 10 -9.79 0.15 -1.77
C LEU A 10 -8.33 0.67 -1.89
N PHE A 11 -7.63 0.90 -0.77
CA PHE A 11 -6.23 1.32 -0.78
C PHE A 11 -5.29 0.25 -1.37
N ALA A 12 -5.59 -1.04 -1.17
CA ALA A 12 -4.84 -2.13 -1.78
C ALA A 12 -5.00 -2.13 -3.31
N ILE A 13 -6.24 -2.05 -3.81
CA ILE A 13 -6.54 -2.05 -5.26
C ILE A 13 -5.92 -0.82 -5.96
N VAL A 14 -5.95 0.35 -5.32
CA VAL A 14 -5.31 1.56 -5.87
C VAL A 14 -3.78 1.42 -5.90
N SER A 15 -3.16 0.90 -4.84
CA SER A 15 -1.70 0.65 -4.81
C SER A 15 -1.26 -0.35 -5.90
N VAL A 16 -2.10 -1.34 -6.20
CA VAL A 16 -1.90 -2.30 -7.30
C VAL A 16 -2.02 -1.63 -8.67
N LEU A 17 -3.00 -0.75 -8.88
CA LEU A 17 -3.12 0.03 -10.13
C LEU A 17 -1.92 0.95 -10.36
N LEU A 18 -1.43 1.63 -9.32
CA LEU A 18 -0.21 2.44 -9.42
C LEU A 18 0.99 1.60 -9.85
N PHE A 19 1.16 0.38 -9.30
CA PHE A 19 2.28 -0.50 -9.68
C PHE A 19 2.26 -0.87 -11.16
N PHE A 20 1.12 -1.27 -11.72
CA PHE A 20 1.04 -1.66 -13.13
C PHE A 20 1.22 -0.48 -14.10
N ILE A 21 0.90 0.74 -13.68
CA ILE A 21 1.17 1.95 -14.47
C ILE A 21 2.66 2.32 -14.40
N PHE A 22 3.28 2.35 -13.22
CA PHE A 22 4.72 2.63 -13.12
C PHE A 22 5.56 1.56 -13.81
N GLY A 23 5.19 0.29 -13.65
CA GLY A 23 5.85 -0.84 -14.29
C GLY A 23 5.81 -0.80 -15.82
N SER A 24 4.80 -0.19 -16.45
CA SER A 24 4.73 -0.07 -17.91
C SER A 24 5.53 1.10 -18.49
N ILE A 25 5.96 2.05 -17.65
CA ILE A 25 6.64 3.29 -18.07
C ILE A 25 8.15 3.21 -17.82
N PHE A 26 8.56 2.67 -16.67
CA PHE A 26 9.98 2.46 -16.32
C PHE A 26 10.60 1.23 -17.02
N MET A 27 9.80 0.45 -17.76
CA MET A 27 10.29 -0.48 -18.79
C MET A 27 10.60 0.26 -20.11
N GLY A 28 11.26 1.43 -20.02
CA GLY A 28 11.40 2.39 -21.13
C GLY A 28 12.80 2.50 -21.74
N GLY A 29 13.88 2.49 -20.93
CA GLY A 29 15.26 2.57 -21.43
C GLY A 29 16.23 3.47 -20.66
N GLY A 30 15.87 3.97 -19.48
CA GLY A 30 16.81 4.61 -18.54
C GLY A 30 17.70 3.59 -17.82
N ASN A 31 18.22 3.94 -16.63
CA ASN A 31 18.86 2.96 -15.73
C ASN A 31 17.76 2.18 -14.98
N PRO A 32 17.43 0.93 -15.34
CA PRO A 32 16.19 0.31 -14.85
C PRO A 32 16.24 -0.03 -13.37
N ALA A 33 17.44 -0.15 -12.79
CA ALA A 33 17.63 -0.47 -11.37
C ALA A 33 17.12 0.65 -10.45
N GLU A 34 17.36 1.91 -10.82
CA GLU A 34 16.99 3.08 -10.02
C GLU A 34 15.48 3.36 -10.13
N GLU A 35 14.94 3.29 -11.36
CA GLU A 35 13.52 3.43 -11.65
C GLU A 35 12.67 2.33 -10.98
N ALA A 36 13.20 1.10 -10.91
CA ALA A 36 12.61 0.01 -10.14
C ALA A 36 12.60 0.31 -8.64
N ILE A 37 13.71 0.76 -8.05
CA ILE A 37 13.78 1.11 -6.61
C ILE A 37 12.74 2.16 -6.24
N TYR A 38 12.55 3.21 -7.06
CA TYR A 38 11.52 4.22 -6.82
C TYR A 38 10.09 3.66 -6.94
N THR A 39 9.83 2.80 -7.93
CA THR A 39 8.54 2.12 -8.10
C THR A 39 8.21 1.26 -6.88
N PHE A 40 9.11 0.37 -6.48
CA PHE A 40 8.91 -0.55 -5.37
C PHE A 40 8.87 0.17 -4.02
N GLY A 41 9.73 1.16 -3.78
CA GLY A 41 9.72 1.97 -2.56
C GLY A 41 8.40 2.69 -2.33
N THR A 42 7.81 3.25 -3.39
CA THR A 42 6.49 3.91 -3.34
C THR A 42 5.39 2.94 -2.88
N ILE A 43 5.38 1.72 -3.41
CA ILE A 43 4.40 0.68 -3.06
C ILE A 43 4.64 0.16 -1.63
N ILE A 44 5.90 -0.03 -1.23
CA ILE A 44 6.28 -0.45 0.13
C ILE A 44 5.81 0.57 1.17
N ILE A 45 5.89 1.88 0.89
CA ILE A 45 5.43 2.92 1.81
C ILE A 45 3.88 2.91 1.93
N LEU A 46 3.16 2.76 0.82
CA LEU A 46 1.70 2.55 0.85
C LEU A 46 1.32 1.28 1.64
N LEU A 47 2.12 0.21 1.48
CA LEU A 47 2.02 -1.06 2.22
C LEU A 47 2.53 -0.98 3.69
N LEU A 48 3.09 0.15 4.13
CA LEU A 48 3.45 0.41 5.53
C LEU A 48 2.45 1.34 6.23
N SER A 49 1.83 2.28 5.50
CA SER A 49 0.64 3.02 5.95
C SER A 49 -0.54 2.08 6.25
N PHE A 50 -0.76 1.05 5.43
CA PHE A 50 -0.39 -0.31 5.87
C PHE A 50 -0.82 -0.83 7.23
N LEU A 51 0.12 -1.63 7.77
CA LEU A 51 0.02 -2.25 9.07
C LEU A 51 -0.24 -1.20 10.15
N ILE A 52 0.24 0.04 10.02
CA ILE A 52 0.04 1.10 11.01
C ILE A 52 -1.45 1.42 11.19
N SER A 53 -2.20 1.60 10.09
CA SER A 53 -3.65 1.88 10.14
C SER A 53 -4.43 0.71 10.75
N GLN A 54 -4.10 -0.54 10.38
CA GLN A 54 -4.75 -1.72 10.94
C GLN A 54 -4.34 -1.98 12.40
N LEU A 55 -3.09 -1.75 12.79
CA LEU A 55 -2.59 -1.92 14.16
C LEU A 55 -3.31 -0.98 15.14
N TYR A 56 -3.47 0.29 14.79
CA TYR A 56 -4.25 1.22 15.60
C TYR A 56 -5.72 0.78 15.74
N TYR A 57 -6.32 0.27 14.66
CA TYR A 57 -7.68 -0.27 14.70
C TYR A 57 -7.80 -1.52 15.60
N LEU A 58 -6.79 -2.38 15.59
CA LEU A 58 -6.69 -3.59 16.40
C LEU A 58 -6.52 -3.24 17.90
N ILE A 59 -5.68 -2.25 18.21
CA ILE A 59 -5.46 -1.73 19.57
C ILE A 59 -6.76 -1.13 20.13
N ASP A 60 -7.46 -0.30 19.36
CA ASP A 60 -8.75 0.30 19.77
C ASP A 60 -9.81 -0.79 20.05
N LEU A 61 -9.90 -1.79 19.18
CA LEU A 61 -10.82 -2.92 19.38
C LEU A 61 -10.53 -3.71 20.65
N VAL A 62 -9.27 -4.08 20.88
CA VAL A 62 -8.85 -4.86 22.07
C VAL A 62 -9.09 -4.06 23.35
N LYS A 63 -8.89 -2.74 23.30
CA LYS A 63 -9.13 -1.83 24.43
C LYS A 63 -10.62 -1.56 24.68
N LYS A 64 -11.49 -1.85 23.72
CA LYS A 64 -12.96 -1.67 23.80
C LYS A 64 -13.73 -2.92 24.25
N ASN A 65 -13.08 -4.09 24.19
CA ASN A 65 -13.62 -5.37 24.65
C ASN A 65 -13.11 -5.75 26.06
N ARG A 66 -12.71 -4.77 26.87
CA ARG A 66 -12.09 -4.95 28.19
C ARG A 66 -12.50 -3.86 29.17
#